data_AF-A0A2N2DL89-F1
#
_entry.id   AF-A0A2N2DL89-F1
#
_cell.length_a   1.000
_cell.length_b   1.000
_cell.length_c   1.000
_cell.angle_alpha   90.00
_cell.angle_beta   90.00
_cell.angle_gamma   90.00
#
_symmetry.space_group_name_H-M   'P 1'
#
loop_
_entity.id
_entity.type
_entity.pdbx_description
1 polymer ?
#
loop_
_entity_poly.entity_id
_entity_poly.type
_entity_poly.pdbx_seq_one_letter_code
_entity_poly.pdbx_strand_id
1 'polypeptide(L)'
;MKLVKFIISLALIALALTGCSAGDKGDIAAEKTRAAGKIPGPSGEVTGAVEYKPEVTVIIDPGPAYVPPQPADIAGHRFEEEINKLLAKVPVELEGNQFNPDSRITRGEFMNWLFYYKSGRHVKKEAPTIPTFSDVSPSHKYYSIIEGVAGAGGVVGFPDGTFAPDKEMTREEMALIWSAYRDEFALSGHRKGADPEKERVNLRSMCDDHQKIGRDFMIAVSKQQFWLEKIFKFTFTSRLFEPQKPVTKAEAAGFIVITPKY
;
A
#
# COMPACT_ATOMS: atom_id res chain seq x y z
N MET A 1 -46.82 35.34 -27.31
CA MET A 1 -47.99 34.50 -26.96
C MET A 1 -47.52 33.05 -26.97
N LYS A 2 -47.45 32.23 -25.92
CA LYS A 2 -47.91 32.13 -24.51
C LYS A 2 -46.78 31.34 -23.80
N LEU A 3 -46.14 31.69 -22.68
CA LEU A 3 -46.53 31.97 -21.29
C LEU A 3 -47.31 30.84 -20.57
N VAL A 4 -46.62 29.94 -19.87
CA VAL A 4 -47.11 29.11 -18.73
C VAL A 4 -45.88 28.73 -17.86
N LYS A 5 -45.53 29.49 -16.81
CA LYS A 5 -45.94 29.45 -15.38
C LYS A 5 -45.24 28.37 -14.50
N PHE A 6 -44.42 28.91 -13.59
CA PHE A 6 -43.81 28.40 -12.36
C PHE A 6 -44.77 27.63 -11.43
N ILE A 7 -44.26 26.61 -10.71
CA ILE A 7 -44.63 26.33 -9.30
C ILE A 7 -43.38 25.87 -8.52
N ILE A 8 -42.98 26.71 -7.56
CA ILE A 8 -42.07 26.43 -6.45
C ILE A 8 -42.89 25.74 -5.36
N SER A 9 -42.37 24.68 -4.73
CA SER A 9 -42.95 24.14 -3.49
C SER A 9 -41.93 24.21 -2.37
N LEU A 10 -42.11 25.23 -1.55
CA LEU A 10 -41.45 25.50 -0.28
C LEU A 10 -42.35 24.91 0.82
N ALA A 11 -41.81 24.10 1.74
CA ALA A 11 -42.53 23.68 2.94
C ALA A 11 -41.65 23.98 4.18
N LEU A 12 -42.15 24.91 4.99
CA LEU A 12 -41.68 25.34 6.30
C LEU A 12 -42.89 25.26 7.24
N ILE A 13 -42.65 25.29 8.56
CA ILE A 13 -43.60 25.48 9.69
C ILE A 13 -44.18 24.15 10.24
N ALA A 14 -44.20 23.81 11.55
CA ALA A 14 -43.87 24.47 12.82
C ALA A 14 -43.63 23.46 13.96
N LEU A 15 -42.95 23.97 15.00
CA LEU A 15 -42.96 23.55 16.40
C LEU A 15 -44.38 23.33 16.97
N ALA A 16 -44.53 22.31 17.83
CA ALA A 16 -45.36 22.39 19.04
C ALA A 16 -44.79 21.47 20.14
N LEU A 17 -44.70 22.04 21.34
CA LEU A 17 -44.20 21.48 22.60
C LEU A 17 -45.29 20.70 23.37
N THR A 18 -44.84 20.00 24.43
CA THR A 18 -45.57 19.37 25.56
C THR A 18 -46.18 17.99 25.29
N GLY A 19 -46.03 16.95 26.13
CA GLY A 19 -45.39 16.77 27.43
C GLY A 19 -45.50 15.30 27.89
N CYS A 20 -44.69 14.92 28.88
CA CYS A 20 -44.51 13.64 29.62
C CYS A 20 -45.59 12.54 29.58
N SER A 21 -45.15 11.26 29.52
CA SER A 21 -45.23 10.32 30.67
C SER A 21 -44.65 8.91 30.35
N ALA A 22 -43.70 8.49 31.21
CA ALA A 22 -43.34 7.16 31.72
C ALA A 22 -43.37 5.88 30.82
N GLY A 23 -42.24 5.16 30.81
CA GLY A 23 -42.16 3.77 30.36
C GLY A 23 -40.73 3.25 30.22
N ASP A 24 -40.24 2.65 31.29
CA ASP A 24 -38.89 2.11 31.58
C ASP A 24 -38.47 0.91 30.69
N LYS A 25 -37.22 0.89 30.19
CA LYS A 25 -36.16 -0.11 30.49
C LYS A 25 -35.10 -0.26 29.38
N GLY A 26 -33.84 -0.17 29.83
CA GLY A 26 -32.69 -0.88 29.26
C GLY A 26 -31.75 0.00 28.46
N ASP A 27 -30.73 0.57 29.12
CA ASP A 27 -29.33 0.45 28.71
C ASP A 27 -28.40 1.13 29.72
N ILE A 28 -27.41 0.36 30.16
CA ILE A 28 -26.37 0.76 31.11
C ILE A 28 -25.14 1.26 30.35
N ALA A 29 -24.82 2.54 30.54
CA ALA A 29 -23.49 3.07 30.28
C ALA A 29 -23.08 4.06 31.39
N ALA A 30 -21.78 4.01 31.69
CA ALA A 30 -20.91 5.04 32.27
C ALA A 30 -20.90 5.30 33.80
N GLU A 31 -19.76 4.90 34.37
CA GLU A 31 -18.75 5.76 35.03
C GLU A 31 -18.88 6.16 36.53
N LYS A 32 -17.76 5.86 37.24
CA LYS A 32 -17.18 6.39 38.51
C LYS A 32 -18.11 6.69 39.69
N THR A 33 -17.81 6.05 40.84
CA THR A 33 -17.07 6.66 41.97
C THR A 33 -16.85 5.69 43.15
N ARG A 34 -15.59 5.61 43.61
CA ARG A 34 -15.04 5.59 44.98
C ARG A 34 -15.82 4.92 46.14
N ALA A 35 -15.17 3.98 46.84
CA ALA A 35 -15.34 3.78 48.28
C ALA A 35 -14.10 3.12 48.94
N ALA A 36 -13.78 3.57 50.15
CA ALA A 36 -12.64 3.22 50.97
C ALA A 36 -12.95 2.07 51.95
N GLY A 37 -11.93 1.32 52.38
CA GLY A 37 -12.00 0.35 53.47
C GLY A 37 -10.58 -0.05 53.95
N LYS A 38 -10.35 -0.02 55.26
CA LYS A 38 -9.08 0.18 55.99
C LYS A 38 -8.49 -1.13 56.55
N ILE A 39 -7.15 -1.27 56.62
CA ILE A 39 -6.44 -2.28 57.45
C ILE A 39 -5.20 -1.60 58.09
N PRO A 40 -4.87 -1.81 59.39
CA PRO A 40 -3.98 -0.95 60.17
C PRO A 40 -2.49 -1.28 59.99
N GLY A 41 -1.62 -0.29 60.21
CA GLY A 41 -0.16 -0.46 60.17
C GLY A 41 0.46 -0.73 61.54
N PRO A 42 1.78 -0.99 61.57
CA PRO A 42 2.65 -0.53 62.64
C PRO A 42 3.53 0.63 62.17
N SER A 43 3.62 1.61 63.06
CA SER A 43 4.49 2.76 63.05
C SER A 43 5.97 2.37 62.98
N GLY A 44 6.69 2.96 62.03
CA GLY A 44 8.14 3.04 62.02
C GLY A 44 8.56 4.17 61.07
N GLU A 45 9.08 5.26 61.61
CA GLU A 45 9.74 6.31 60.82
C GLU A 45 10.92 5.70 60.06
N VAL A 46 10.89 5.78 58.73
CA VAL A 46 12.06 5.54 57.88
C VAL A 46 12.57 6.90 57.43
N THR A 47 13.55 7.43 58.17
CA THR A 47 14.36 8.56 57.73
C THR A 47 15.44 8.03 56.78
N GLY A 48 15.33 8.40 55.50
CA GLY A 48 16.35 8.07 54.49
C GLY A 48 15.74 7.87 53.11
N ALA A 49 15.69 8.93 52.31
CA ALA A 49 15.47 8.80 50.88
C ALA A 49 16.74 8.19 50.26
N VAL A 50 16.73 6.87 50.04
CA VAL A 50 17.70 6.25 49.13
C VAL A 50 17.09 6.38 47.74
N GLU A 51 17.60 7.33 46.96
CA GLU A 51 17.25 7.47 45.55
C GLU A 51 17.83 6.27 44.78
N TYR A 52 17.03 5.22 44.62
CA TYR A 52 17.35 4.11 43.73
C TYR A 52 17.11 4.56 42.29
N LYS A 53 18.16 5.04 41.63
CA LYS A 53 18.19 5.27 40.19
C LYS A 53 18.87 4.06 39.54
N PRO A 54 18.14 3.04 39.05
CA PRO A 54 18.78 2.01 38.27
C PRO A 54 19.20 2.64 36.95
N GLU A 55 20.49 2.91 36.78
CA GLU A 55 21.07 3.05 35.45
C GLU A 55 21.07 1.67 34.80
N VAL A 56 19.91 1.31 34.23
CA VAL A 56 19.82 0.19 33.30
C VAL A 56 20.50 0.65 32.02
N THR A 57 21.81 0.37 31.90
CA THR A 57 22.47 0.35 30.60
C THR A 57 21.87 -0.81 29.82
N VAL A 58 20.88 -0.50 28.98
CA VAL A 58 20.43 -1.43 27.95
C VAL A 58 21.59 -1.57 26.98
N ILE A 59 22.40 -2.61 27.15
CA ILE A 59 23.32 -3.06 26.11
C ILE A 59 22.41 -3.64 25.03
N ILE A 60 22.01 -2.80 24.08
CA ILE A 60 21.38 -3.27 22.85
C ILE A 60 22.50 -3.99 22.11
N ASP A 61 22.57 -5.32 22.24
CA ASP A 61 23.34 -6.13 21.31
C ASP A 61 22.75 -5.85 19.92
N PRO A 62 23.46 -5.13 19.02
CA PRO A 62 22.99 -4.93 17.67
C PRO A 62 23.09 -6.31 17.05
N GLY A 63 22.00 -7.09 17.13
CA GLY A 63 21.94 -8.43 16.59
C GLY A 63 22.58 -8.48 15.20
N PRO A 64 23.08 -9.66 14.78
CA PRO A 64 24.03 -9.78 13.69
C PRO A 64 23.63 -8.90 12.51
N ALA A 65 24.57 -8.07 12.03
CA ALA A 65 24.34 -7.20 10.90
C ALA A 65 23.69 -8.00 9.77
N TYR A 66 22.57 -7.51 9.24
CA TYR A 66 21.91 -8.17 8.13
C TYR A 66 22.90 -8.29 6.96
N VAL A 67 23.22 -9.53 6.60
CA VAL A 67 24.06 -9.85 5.44
C VAL A 67 23.10 -10.18 4.29
N PRO A 68 23.03 -9.33 3.24
CA PRO A 68 22.19 -9.61 2.10
C PRO A 68 22.61 -10.92 1.42
N PRO A 69 21.66 -11.77 1.00
CA PRO A 69 22.01 -12.99 0.29
C PRO A 69 22.71 -12.68 -1.03
N GLN A 70 23.55 -13.61 -1.48
CA GLN A 70 24.33 -13.53 -2.73
C GLN A 70 24.04 -14.76 -3.60
N PRO A 71 22.87 -14.79 -4.26
CA PRO A 71 22.46 -15.93 -5.08
C PRO A 71 23.39 -16.08 -6.29
N ALA A 72 23.77 -17.31 -6.64
CA ALA A 72 24.82 -17.53 -7.66
C ALA A 72 24.32 -17.28 -9.10
N ASP A 73 23.02 -17.42 -9.32
CA ASP A 73 22.36 -17.35 -10.63
C ASP A 73 22.14 -15.92 -11.16
N ILE A 74 22.55 -14.90 -10.41
CA ILE A 74 22.50 -13.51 -10.86
C ILE A 74 23.82 -13.03 -11.49
N ALA A 75 24.91 -13.80 -11.33
CA ALA A 75 26.23 -13.40 -11.81
C ALA A 75 26.25 -13.26 -13.35
N GLY A 76 26.68 -12.09 -13.84
CA GLY A 76 26.67 -11.73 -15.26
C GLY A 76 25.29 -11.37 -15.80
N HIS A 77 24.23 -11.40 -14.97
CA HIS A 77 22.90 -11.00 -15.39
C HIS A 77 22.85 -9.48 -15.58
N ARG A 78 22.12 -9.01 -16.60
CA ARG A 78 22.04 -7.57 -16.92
C ARG A 78 21.42 -6.68 -15.83
N PHE A 79 20.76 -7.28 -14.84
CA PHE A 79 20.18 -6.61 -13.66
C PHE A 79 20.89 -7.02 -12.36
N GLU A 80 22.08 -7.62 -12.43
CA GLU A 80 22.82 -8.07 -11.25
C GLU A 80 22.98 -6.97 -10.20
N GLU A 81 23.34 -5.76 -10.63
CA GLU A 81 23.51 -4.61 -9.73
C GLU A 81 22.18 -4.23 -9.05
N GLU A 82 21.08 -4.18 -9.80
CA GLU A 82 19.76 -3.87 -9.25
C GLU A 82 19.25 -4.97 -8.32
N ILE A 83 19.45 -6.24 -8.67
CA ILE A 83 19.06 -7.36 -7.81
C ILE A 83 19.84 -7.28 -6.48
N ASN A 84 21.16 -7.05 -6.52
CA ASN A 84 21.96 -6.87 -5.31
C ASN A 84 21.48 -5.70 -4.45
N LYS A 85 21.14 -4.55 -5.06
CA LYS A 85 20.57 -3.40 -4.34
C LYS A 85 19.22 -3.73 -3.71
N LEU A 86 18.38 -4.50 -4.39
CA LEU A 86 17.09 -4.96 -3.88
C LEU A 86 17.28 -5.87 -2.65
N LEU A 87 18.11 -6.91 -2.78
CA LEU A 87 18.40 -7.89 -1.73
C LEU A 87 19.01 -7.25 -0.46
N ALA A 88 19.68 -6.11 -0.62
CA ALA A 88 20.21 -5.34 0.51
C ALA A 88 19.14 -4.70 1.40
N LYS A 89 17.88 -4.60 0.94
CA LYS A 89 16.79 -3.91 1.66
C LYS A 89 15.52 -4.74 1.79
N VAL A 90 15.35 -5.74 0.95
CA VAL A 90 14.13 -6.53 0.86
C VAL A 90 14.41 -7.96 1.28
N PRO A 91 13.61 -8.53 2.20
CA PRO A 91 13.62 -9.96 2.47
C PRO A 91 12.95 -10.70 1.29
N VAL A 92 13.74 -11.02 0.27
CA VAL A 92 13.29 -11.81 -0.88
C VAL A 92 13.38 -13.30 -0.54
N GLU A 93 12.33 -14.03 -0.87
CA GLU A 93 12.29 -15.49 -0.75
C GLU A 93 13.08 -16.12 -1.90
N LEU A 94 14.14 -16.87 -1.57
CA LEU A 94 14.98 -17.59 -2.51
C LEU A 94 14.58 -19.06 -2.57
N GLU A 95 14.72 -19.68 -3.74
CA GLU A 95 14.56 -21.13 -3.89
C GLU A 95 15.91 -21.80 -3.61
N GLY A 96 16.14 -22.12 -2.33
CA GLY A 96 17.47 -22.49 -1.85
C GLY A 96 18.40 -21.28 -1.87
N ASN A 97 19.36 -21.25 -2.79
CA ASN A 97 20.28 -20.12 -3.00
C ASN A 97 20.12 -19.47 -4.38
N GLN A 98 18.95 -19.63 -5.01
CA GLN A 98 18.66 -19.09 -6.34
C GLN A 98 17.64 -17.95 -6.24
N PHE A 99 17.90 -16.87 -6.98
CA PHE A 99 16.97 -15.75 -7.14
C PHE A 99 15.93 -16.00 -8.23
N ASN A 100 16.27 -16.81 -9.23
CA ASN A 100 15.49 -17.09 -10.43
C ASN A 100 15.13 -15.80 -11.20
N PRO A 101 16.12 -15.07 -11.74
CA PRO A 101 15.92 -13.74 -12.33
C PRO A 101 14.91 -13.72 -13.50
N ASP A 102 14.84 -14.79 -14.27
CA ASP A 102 13.95 -14.91 -15.44
C ASP A 102 12.57 -15.48 -15.11
N SER A 103 12.36 -15.96 -13.87
CA SER A 103 11.04 -16.41 -13.43
C SER A 103 10.07 -15.24 -13.33
N ARG A 104 8.79 -15.53 -13.56
CA ARG A 104 7.73 -14.52 -13.49
C ARG A 104 7.49 -14.09 -12.05
N ILE A 105 7.21 -12.82 -11.85
CA ILE A 105 6.86 -12.26 -10.53
C ILE A 105 5.34 -12.19 -10.37
N THR A 106 4.86 -12.47 -9.16
CA THR A 106 3.46 -12.28 -8.78
C THR A 106 3.18 -10.85 -8.30
N ARG A 107 1.91 -10.44 -8.33
CA ARG A 107 1.47 -9.13 -7.81
C ARG A 107 1.80 -8.95 -6.32
N GLY A 108 1.65 -10.02 -5.54
CA GLY A 108 1.97 -10.04 -4.11
C GLY A 108 3.47 -9.91 -3.83
N GLU A 109 4.32 -10.64 -4.55
CA GLU A 109 5.79 -10.50 -4.45
C GLU A 109 6.22 -9.07 -4.80
N PHE A 110 5.71 -8.52 -5.91
CA PHE A 110 6.04 -7.16 -6.32
C PHE A 110 5.63 -6.13 -5.27
N MET A 111 4.43 -6.24 -4.71
CA MET A 111 3.97 -5.37 -3.62
C MET A 111 4.87 -5.47 -2.39
N ASN A 112 5.27 -6.67 -2.00
CA ASN A 112 6.18 -6.91 -0.89
C ASN A 112 7.55 -6.25 -1.14
N TRP A 113 8.13 -6.43 -2.33
CA TRP A 113 9.41 -5.82 -2.70
C TRP A 113 9.33 -4.30 -2.71
N LEU A 114 8.25 -3.77 -3.27
CA LEU A 114 8.00 -2.35 -3.35
C LEU A 114 7.87 -1.73 -1.96
N PHE A 115 7.09 -2.36 -1.07
CA PHE A 115 6.88 -1.93 0.31
C PHE A 115 8.21 -1.80 1.08
N TYR A 116 9.04 -2.84 1.07
CA TYR A 116 10.31 -2.82 1.81
C TYR A 116 11.36 -1.93 1.14
N TYR A 117 11.50 -1.97 -0.18
CA TYR A 117 12.56 -1.19 -0.84
C TYR A 117 12.31 0.32 -0.76
N LYS A 118 11.03 0.72 -0.78
CA LYS A 118 10.58 2.10 -0.64
C LYS A 118 10.10 2.41 0.78
N SER A 119 10.49 1.60 1.77
CA SER A 119 10.17 1.82 3.19
C SER A 119 10.80 3.14 3.68
N GLY A 120 10.03 4.20 3.55
CA GLY A 120 10.32 5.56 4.00
C GLY A 120 9.06 6.42 4.05
N ARG A 121 7.90 5.83 3.75
CA ARG A 121 6.59 6.45 3.84
C ARG A 121 5.87 5.95 5.09
N HIS A 122 4.89 6.70 5.57
CA HIS A 122 4.09 6.39 6.76
C HIS A 122 3.12 5.20 6.58
N VAL A 123 3.42 4.29 5.66
CA VAL A 123 2.66 3.07 5.43
C VAL A 123 3.13 2.01 6.40
N LYS A 124 2.20 1.51 7.22
CA LYS A 124 2.45 0.42 8.16
C LYS A 124 1.79 -0.85 7.64
N LYS A 125 2.27 -1.99 8.11
CA LYS A 125 1.52 -3.24 7.94
C LYS A 125 0.26 -3.16 8.79
N GLU A 126 -0.87 -3.58 8.25
CA GLU A 126 -2.16 -3.60 8.94
C GLU A 126 -2.78 -4.97 8.78
N ALA A 127 -3.48 -5.48 9.78
CA ALA A 127 -4.19 -6.76 9.70
C ALA A 127 -5.65 -6.55 10.12
N PRO A 128 -6.46 -5.87 9.29
CA PRO A 128 -7.85 -5.61 9.62
C PRO A 128 -8.62 -6.93 9.76
N THR A 129 -9.70 -6.91 10.53
CA THR A 129 -10.59 -8.08 10.66
C THR A 129 -11.47 -8.26 9.44
N ILE A 130 -11.76 -7.19 8.71
CA ILE A 130 -12.48 -7.19 7.43
C ILE A 130 -11.47 -6.84 6.34
N PRO A 131 -11.09 -7.79 5.47
CA PRO A 131 -10.19 -7.54 4.35
C PRO A 131 -10.76 -6.51 3.37
N THR A 132 -9.87 -5.73 2.76
CA THR A 132 -10.22 -4.83 1.65
C THR A 132 -10.52 -5.64 0.38
N PHE A 133 -9.80 -6.74 0.17
CA PHE A 133 -9.92 -7.59 -1.01
C PHE A 133 -10.47 -8.96 -0.64
N SER A 134 -11.41 -9.47 -1.44
CA SER A 134 -12.11 -10.72 -1.16
C SER A 134 -11.25 -11.98 -1.29
N ASP A 135 -10.14 -11.91 -2.03
CA ASP A 135 -9.25 -13.02 -2.35
C ASP A 135 -7.91 -12.98 -1.60
N VAL A 136 -7.74 -12.05 -0.65
CA VAL A 136 -6.54 -11.98 0.18
C VAL A 136 -6.89 -12.47 1.59
N SER A 137 -6.71 -13.77 1.82
CA SER A 137 -6.93 -14.38 3.14
C SER A 137 -6.05 -13.72 4.21
N PRO A 138 -6.54 -13.54 5.47
CA PRO A 138 -5.71 -13.13 6.60
C PRO A 138 -4.48 -14.02 6.86
N SER A 139 -4.52 -15.27 6.42
CA SER A 139 -3.39 -16.22 6.50
C SER A 139 -2.37 -16.07 5.37
N HIS A 140 -2.67 -15.25 4.35
CA HIS A 140 -1.79 -15.04 3.21
C HIS A 140 -0.53 -14.28 3.65
N LYS A 141 0.66 -14.72 3.22
CA LYS A 141 1.94 -14.13 3.67
C LYS A 141 2.09 -12.63 3.40
N TYR A 142 1.43 -12.13 2.37
CA TYR A 142 1.41 -10.70 2.02
C TYR A 142 0.19 -9.93 2.54
N TYR A 143 -0.73 -10.57 3.27
CA TYR A 143 -1.98 -9.96 3.76
C TYR A 143 -1.72 -8.60 4.41
N SER A 144 -0.84 -8.58 5.41
CA SER A 144 -0.65 -7.38 6.21
C SER A 144 -0.02 -6.21 5.45
N ILE A 145 0.76 -6.51 4.41
CA ILE A 145 1.37 -5.50 3.56
C ILE A 145 0.32 -4.97 2.57
N ILE A 146 -0.43 -5.86 1.93
CA ILE A 146 -1.48 -5.49 0.97
C ILE A 146 -2.53 -4.60 1.65
N GLU A 147 -3.02 -5.02 2.82
CA GLU A 147 -4.01 -4.26 3.59
C GLU A 147 -3.43 -2.94 4.12
N GLY A 148 -2.18 -2.95 4.61
CA GLY A 148 -1.52 -1.74 5.09
C GLY A 148 -1.35 -0.68 4.01
N VAL A 149 -0.93 -1.09 2.82
CA VAL A 149 -0.80 -0.19 1.67
C VAL A 149 -2.19 0.23 1.16
N ALA A 150 -3.19 -0.65 1.19
CA ALA A 150 -4.57 -0.33 0.78
C ALA A 150 -5.21 0.70 1.72
N GLY A 151 -5.06 0.53 3.03
CA GLY A 151 -5.51 1.47 4.05
C GLY A 151 -4.83 2.84 3.96
N ALA A 152 -3.61 2.89 3.40
CA ALA A 152 -2.91 4.13 3.07
C ALA A 152 -3.28 4.73 1.70
N GLY A 153 -4.25 4.14 0.97
CA GLY A 153 -4.70 4.60 -0.34
C GLY A 153 -3.83 4.18 -1.53
N GLY A 154 -2.83 3.32 -1.30
CA GLY A 154 -1.75 3.02 -2.25
C GLY A 154 -1.88 1.71 -3.06
N VAL A 155 -2.99 0.97 -2.97
CA VAL A 155 -3.19 -0.29 -3.74
C VAL A 155 -4.46 -0.23 -4.57
N VAL A 156 -4.36 -0.78 -5.79
CA VAL A 156 -5.51 -1.02 -6.68
C VAL A 156 -5.68 -2.52 -6.92
N GLY A 157 -6.86 -3.01 -6.55
CA GLY A 157 -7.38 -4.31 -6.97
C GLY A 157 -8.13 -4.22 -8.29
N PHE A 158 -8.68 -5.34 -8.73
CA PHE A 158 -9.53 -5.43 -9.90
C PHE A 158 -10.95 -4.90 -9.60
N PRO A 159 -11.74 -4.56 -10.64
CA PRO A 159 -13.11 -4.06 -10.47
C PRO A 159 -14.06 -5.00 -9.71
N ASP A 160 -13.74 -6.30 -9.65
CA ASP A 160 -14.50 -7.32 -8.92
C ASP A 160 -14.17 -7.37 -7.41
N GLY A 161 -13.30 -6.49 -6.93
CA GLY A 161 -12.90 -6.42 -5.52
C GLY A 161 -11.77 -7.38 -5.13
N THR A 162 -11.10 -8.01 -6.09
CA THR A 162 -9.94 -8.88 -5.85
C THR A 162 -8.62 -8.14 -5.98
N PHE A 163 -7.54 -8.65 -5.38
CA PHE A 163 -6.17 -8.19 -5.61
C PHE A 163 -5.35 -9.15 -6.48
N ALA A 164 -5.68 -10.44 -6.48
CA ALA A 164 -4.98 -11.57 -7.10
C ALA A 164 -3.49 -11.63 -6.72
N PRO A 165 -3.15 -11.87 -5.43
CA PRO A 165 -1.77 -11.81 -4.96
C PRO A 165 -0.84 -12.82 -5.63
N ASP A 166 -1.35 -14.01 -5.97
CA ASP A 166 -0.58 -15.09 -6.60
C ASP A 166 -0.59 -15.04 -8.13
N LYS A 167 -1.32 -14.08 -8.71
CA LYS A 167 -1.36 -13.92 -10.17
C LYS A 167 -0.04 -13.33 -10.66
N GLU A 168 0.50 -13.94 -11.71
CA GLU A 168 1.63 -13.39 -12.47
C GLU A 168 1.29 -12.01 -13.04
N MET A 169 2.23 -11.09 -12.90
CA MET A 169 2.01 -9.69 -13.22
C MET A 169 2.41 -9.38 -14.65
N THR A 170 1.55 -8.64 -15.36
CA THR A 170 1.85 -8.04 -16.66
C THR A 170 2.53 -6.68 -16.49
N ARG A 171 3.17 -6.18 -17.55
CA ARG A 171 3.86 -4.89 -17.53
C ARG A 171 2.92 -3.71 -17.23
N GLU A 172 1.68 -3.75 -17.73
CA GLU A 172 0.70 -2.70 -17.43
C GLU A 172 0.15 -2.77 -16.00
N GLU A 173 0.01 -3.97 -15.43
CA GLU A 173 -0.35 -4.14 -14.02
C GLU A 173 0.78 -3.67 -13.08
N MET A 174 2.04 -3.94 -13.43
CA MET A 174 3.20 -3.42 -12.69
C MET A 174 3.18 -1.89 -12.64
N ALA A 175 2.93 -1.26 -13.79
CA ALA A 175 2.81 0.18 -13.91
C ALA A 175 1.64 0.72 -13.06
N LEU A 176 0.50 0.02 -13.02
CA LEU A 176 -0.63 0.37 -12.16
C LEU A 176 -0.27 0.31 -10.68
N ILE A 177 0.29 -0.81 -10.21
CA ILE A 177 0.67 -0.97 -8.80
C ILE A 177 1.70 0.09 -8.40
N TRP A 178 2.71 0.35 -9.23
CA TRP A 178 3.68 1.40 -8.98
C TRP A 178 3.03 2.78 -8.88
N SER A 179 2.16 3.13 -9.83
CA SER A 179 1.48 4.42 -9.83
C SER A 179 0.58 4.57 -8.61
N ALA A 180 -0.11 3.50 -8.20
CA ALA A 180 -0.94 3.47 -7.00
C ALA A 180 -0.10 3.70 -5.76
N TYR A 181 0.99 2.93 -5.64
CA TYR A 181 1.87 3.01 -4.50
C TYR A 181 2.51 4.39 -4.37
N ARG A 182 2.82 5.07 -5.48
CA ARG A 182 3.42 6.42 -5.45
C ARG A 182 2.44 7.52 -5.06
N ASP A 183 1.22 7.46 -5.57
CA ASP A 183 0.27 8.56 -5.55
C ASP A 183 -0.80 8.25 -4.47
N GLU A 184 -0.47 8.53 -3.20
CA GLU A 184 -1.22 8.20 -1.96
C GLU A 184 -2.74 8.48 -2.02
N PHE A 185 -3.25 9.24 -3.01
CA PHE A 185 -4.65 9.67 -3.09
C PHE A 185 -5.34 9.44 -4.45
N ALA A 186 -4.72 8.78 -5.43
CA ALA A 186 -5.20 8.92 -6.81
C ALA A 186 -6.06 7.79 -7.39
N LEU A 187 -6.41 6.74 -6.64
CA LEU A 187 -7.10 5.59 -7.24
C LEU A 187 -8.39 5.14 -6.53
N SER A 188 -8.76 5.74 -5.39
CA SER A 188 -10.12 5.60 -4.83
C SER A 188 -11.16 6.51 -5.51
N GLY A 189 -10.74 7.29 -6.50
CA GLY A 189 -11.65 8.08 -7.31
C GLY A 189 -11.04 8.27 -8.68
N HIS A 190 -11.83 7.97 -9.70
CA HIS A 190 -11.70 8.65 -10.99
C HIS A 190 -11.34 10.10 -10.69
N ARG A 191 -10.14 10.57 -11.06
CA ARG A 191 -9.93 12.02 -11.12
C ARG A 191 -11.10 12.54 -11.94
N LYS A 192 -11.98 13.33 -11.33
CA LYS A 192 -12.97 14.11 -12.09
C LYS A 192 -12.16 14.89 -13.13
N GLY A 193 -12.17 14.42 -14.39
CA GLY A 193 -11.49 15.06 -15.53
C GLY A 193 -10.27 14.38 -16.14
N ALA A 194 -9.83 13.18 -15.72
CA ALA A 194 -8.84 12.42 -16.50
C ALA A 194 -9.58 11.65 -17.62
N ASP A 195 -9.38 12.08 -18.87
CA ASP A 195 -9.96 11.44 -20.06
C ASP A 195 -8.99 10.38 -20.60
N PRO A 196 -9.34 9.07 -20.55
CA PRO A 196 -8.49 8.01 -21.07
C PRO A 196 -8.08 8.22 -22.54
N GLU A 197 -8.93 8.87 -23.34
CA GLU A 197 -8.63 9.12 -24.75
C GLU A 197 -7.56 10.20 -24.92
N LYS A 198 -7.55 11.20 -24.05
CA LYS A 198 -6.46 12.18 -23.98
C LYS A 198 -5.15 11.53 -23.55
N GLU A 199 -5.18 10.61 -22.59
CA GLU A 199 -3.98 9.88 -22.16
C GLU A 199 -3.46 8.95 -23.26
N ARG A 200 -4.34 8.35 -24.07
CA ARG A 200 -3.93 7.56 -25.25
C ARG A 200 -3.06 8.36 -26.21
N VAL A 201 -3.41 9.63 -26.46
CA VAL A 201 -2.61 10.52 -27.31
C VAL A 201 -1.23 10.80 -26.70
N ASN A 202 -1.17 11.04 -25.38
CA ASN A 202 0.11 11.24 -24.68
C ASN A 202 1.02 10.01 -24.80
N LEU A 203 0.44 8.82 -24.62
CA LEU A 203 1.16 7.54 -24.68
C LEU A 203 1.78 7.24 -26.06
N ARG A 204 1.27 7.83 -27.15
CA ARG A 204 1.84 7.67 -28.49
C ARG A 204 3.29 8.13 -28.58
N SER A 205 3.66 9.17 -27.84
CA SER A 205 5.06 9.64 -27.79
C SER A 205 5.97 8.68 -27.01
N MET A 206 5.39 7.89 -26.10
CA MET A 206 6.10 7.05 -25.14
C MET A 206 6.38 5.64 -25.65
N CYS A 207 5.40 4.97 -26.26
CA CYS A 207 5.57 3.61 -26.79
C CYS A 207 4.77 3.38 -28.07
N ASP A 208 5.35 2.57 -28.96
CA ASP A 208 4.81 2.39 -30.31
C ASP A 208 3.55 1.50 -30.30
N ASP A 209 3.40 0.66 -29.28
CA ASP A 209 2.27 -0.24 -29.06
C ASP A 209 1.29 0.23 -27.97
N HIS A 210 1.27 1.54 -27.66
CA HIS A 210 0.37 2.15 -26.67
C HIS A 210 -1.12 1.79 -26.84
N GLN A 211 -1.56 1.50 -28.07
CA GLN A 211 -2.94 1.07 -28.35
C GLN A 211 -3.30 -0.28 -27.72
N LYS A 212 -2.31 -1.09 -27.33
CA LYS A 212 -2.50 -2.38 -26.66
C LYS A 212 -2.68 -2.24 -25.14
N ILE A 213 -2.43 -1.05 -24.58
CA ILE A 213 -2.60 -0.79 -23.15
C ILE A 213 -4.09 -0.82 -22.83
N GLY A 214 -4.49 -1.61 -21.84
CA GLY A 214 -5.88 -1.68 -21.40
C GLY A 214 -6.35 -0.31 -20.90
N ARG A 215 -7.63 0.01 -21.14
CA ARG A 215 -8.22 1.34 -20.84
C ARG A 215 -7.97 1.76 -19.38
N ASP A 216 -8.12 0.82 -18.45
CA ASP A 216 -8.01 1.08 -17.01
C ASP A 216 -6.57 1.36 -16.57
N PHE A 217 -5.59 0.92 -17.37
CA PHE A 217 -4.16 1.12 -17.10
C PHE A 217 -3.60 2.39 -17.72
N MET A 218 -4.28 3.00 -18.70
CA MET A 218 -3.77 4.14 -19.47
C MET A 218 -3.33 5.30 -18.59
N ILE A 219 -4.12 5.68 -17.59
CA ILE A 219 -3.80 6.79 -16.69
C ILE A 219 -2.56 6.45 -15.85
N ALA A 220 -2.46 5.22 -15.36
CA ALA A 220 -1.33 4.81 -14.54
C ALA A 220 -0.02 4.71 -15.34
N VAL A 221 -0.10 4.24 -16.58
CA VAL A 221 1.04 4.20 -17.49
C VAL A 221 1.43 5.62 -17.91
N SER A 222 0.47 6.48 -18.28
CA SER A 222 0.78 7.83 -18.77
C SER A 222 1.40 8.72 -17.67
N LYS A 223 1.01 8.56 -16.40
CA LYS A 223 1.60 9.25 -15.25
C LYS A 223 3.10 9.01 -15.05
N GLN A 224 3.67 8.06 -15.77
CA GLN A 224 5.08 7.73 -15.70
C GLN A 224 5.88 8.35 -16.86
N GLN A 225 5.26 9.18 -17.73
CA GLN A 225 5.83 9.82 -18.92
C GLN A 225 7.27 10.35 -18.77
N PHE A 226 7.60 11.04 -17.67
CA PHE A 226 8.94 11.59 -17.44
C PHE A 226 10.03 10.54 -17.15
N TRP A 227 9.64 9.33 -16.75
CA TRP A 227 10.54 8.27 -16.28
C TRP A 227 10.52 7.03 -17.18
N LEU A 228 9.41 6.77 -17.86
CA LEU A 228 9.24 5.58 -18.70
C LEU A 228 10.18 5.54 -19.89
N GLU A 229 10.56 6.69 -20.48
CA GLU A 229 11.54 6.64 -21.56
C GLU A 229 12.88 6.06 -21.10
N LYS A 230 13.36 6.41 -19.89
CA LYS A 230 14.63 5.89 -19.38
C LYS A 230 14.46 4.49 -18.80
N ILE A 231 13.42 4.28 -18.00
CA ILE A 231 13.18 3.02 -17.32
C ILE A 231 12.76 1.93 -18.30
N PHE A 232 11.84 2.15 -19.25
CA PHE A 232 11.49 1.10 -20.21
C PHE A 232 12.57 0.85 -21.25
N LYS A 233 13.33 1.87 -21.69
CA LYS A 233 14.51 1.60 -22.53
C LYS A 233 15.56 0.79 -21.77
N PHE A 234 15.76 1.07 -20.48
CA PHE A 234 16.67 0.30 -19.64
C PHE A 234 16.14 -1.12 -19.39
N THR A 235 14.88 -1.25 -18.95
CA THR A 235 14.31 -2.51 -18.50
C THR A 235 13.88 -3.41 -19.67
N PHE A 236 13.26 -2.87 -20.71
CA PHE A 236 12.64 -3.63 -21.81
C PHE A 236 13.34 -3.46 -23.17
N THR A 237 14.38 -2.62 -23.25
CA THR A 237 15.29 -2.48 -24.40
C THR A 237 14.65 -2.14 -25.74
N SER A 238 13.40 -1.67 -25.76
CA SER A 238 12.70 -1.28 -26.99
C SER A 238 11.70 -0.15 -26.75
N ARG A 239 11.18 0.43 -27.84
CA ARG A 239 10.02 1.34 -27.82
C ARG A 239 8.69 0.59 -27.72
N LEU A 240 8.71 -0.74 -27.70
CA LEU A 240 7.54 -1.57 -27.43
C LEU A 240 7.42 -1.75 -25.91
N PHE A 241 6.30 -1.29 -25.36
CA PHE A 241 5.98 -1.51 -23.96
C PHE A 241 5.60 -2.97 -23.71
N GLU A 242 4.93 -3.61 -24.67
CA GLU A 242 4.39 -4.97 -24.55
C GLU A 242 3.51 -5.13 -23.31
N PRO A 243 2.40 -4.37 -23.18
CA PRO A 243 1.66 -4.22 -21.93
C PRO A 243 1.26 -5.54 -21.26
N GLN A 244 0.95 -6.56 -22.07
CA GLN A 244 0.45 -7.85 -21.61
C GLN A 244 1.52 -8.92 -21.42
N LYS A 245 2.78 -8.56 -21.67
CA LYS A 245 3.90 -9.45 -21.42
C LYS A 245 4.07 -9.65 -19.90
N PRO A 246 4.26 -10.89 -19.44
CA PRO A 246 4.62 -11.15 -18.05
C PRO A 246 5.94 -10.46 -17.68
N VAL A 247 6.05 -10.02 -16.44
CA VAL A 247 7.25 -9.39 -15.89
C VAL A 247 8.11 -10.44 -15.20
N THR A 248 9.42 -10.43 -15.46
CA THR A 248 10.37 -11.28 -14.72
C THR A 248 10.77 -10.66 -13.39
N LYS A 249 11.25 -11.50 -12.45
CA LYS A 249 11.79 -11.07 -11.16
C LYS A 249 12.92 -10.03 -11.35
N ALA A 250 13.80 -10.23 -12.32
CA ALA A 250 14.87 -9.27 -12.60
C ALA A 250 14.35 -7.94 -13.18
N GLU A 251 13.38 -7.99 -14.11
CA GLU A 251 12.76 -6.76 -14.65
C GLU A 251 12.09 -5.95 -13.54
N ALA A 252 11.38 -6.62 -12.62
CA ALA A 252 10.75 -6.00 -11.46
C ALA A 252 11.76 -5.40 -10.47
N ALA A 253 12.87 -6.11 -10.20
CA ALA A 253 13.96 -5.59 -9.37
C ALA A 253 14.56 -4.33 -10.00
N GLY A 254 14.87 -4.38 -11.30
CA GLY A 254 15.36 -3.22 -12.05
C GLY A 254 14.41 -2.04 -11.96
N PHE A 255 13.12 -2.27 -12.20
CA PHE A 255 12.09 -1.24 -12.11
C PHE A 255 12.02 -0.59 -10.71
N ILE A 256 11.98 -1.37 -9.64
CA ILE A 256 11.92 -0.86 -8.26
C ILE A 256 13.18 -0.08 -7.89
N VAL A 257 14.36 -0.54 -8.31
CA VAL A 257 15.63 0.05 -7.88
C VAL A 257 15.93 1.36 -8.61
N ILE A 258 15.67 1.41 -9.91
CA ILE A 258 16.01 2.55 -10.78
C ILE A 258 15.03 3.71 -10.59
N THR A 259 13.79 3.41 -10.21
CA THR A 259 12.84 4.45 -9.85
C THR A 259 13.36 5.25 -8.64
N PRO A 260 13.43 6.60 -8.71
CA PRO A 260 13.91 7.41 -7.60
C PRO A 260 13.00 7.30 -6.37
N LYS A 261 13.53 7.68 -5.21
CA LYS A 261 12.71 7.98 -4.02
C LYS A 261 12.05 9.36 -4.22
N TYR A 262 10.84 9.52 -3.71
CA TYR A 262 10.14 10.80 -3.63
C TYR A 262 10.34 11.38 -2.24
#